data_AF-A0A957YK14-F1
#
_entry.id   AF-A0A957YK14-F1
#
_cell.length_a   1.000
_cell.length_b   1.000
_cell.length_c   1.000
_cell.angle_alpha   90.00
_cell.angle_beta   90.00
_cell.angle_gamma   90.00
#
_symmetry.space_group_name_H-M   'P 1'
#
loop_
_entity.id
_entity.type
_entity.pdbx_description
1 polymer ?
#
loop_
_entity_poly.entity_id
_entity_poly.type
_entity_poly.pdbx_seq_one_letter_code
_entity_poly.pdbx_strand_id
1 'polypeptide(L)'
;MSPTPSRRREKRERRSAPASPLAAIPWLTVKNSMPPLARLDEEGLQKIHEASMTILEEIGMAFMDDEALDMWAQAGAKVDRSRQVVWADRHMVLDLVAQAPSEFTWRARNPERTIFIGQNHINFAPNGGVVFVHDLDYGRRPGLMKDYINFLKLVQMCNAIHVTGDQLIVPHDVEVSFRHLKRSQASLKLCDKAYMEAPHGRIISADAVEMAKIVFGDDITESNEPVLGGIINASSPLRYDDRMIGGILTYARANQVLIITPFILAGAM
;
A
#
# COMPACT_ATOMS: atom_id res chain seq x y z
N MET A 1 -18.08 42.24 -48.91
CA MET A 1 -18.71 41.94 -47.60
C MET A 1 -18.32 40.52 -47.21
N SER A 2 -17.29 40.37 -46.38
CA SER A 2 -16.80 39.08 -45.91
C SER A 2 -17.74 38.54 -44.83
N PRO A 3 -18.19 37.27 -44.87
CA PRO A 3 -19.09 36.76 -43.85
C PRO A 3 -18.33 36.60 -42.53
N THR A 4 -18.82 37.28 -41.50
CA THR A 4 -18.31 37.17 -40.12
C THR A 4 -18.48 35.73 -39.64
N PRO A 5 -17.47 35.11 -39.00
CA PRO A 5 -17.59 33.75 -38.51
C PRO A 5 -18.71 33.67 -37.46
N SER A 6 -19.64 32.74 -37.64
CA SER A 6 -20.81 32.62 -36.76
C SER A 6 -20.40 32.26 -35.33
N ARG A 7 -21.03 32.92 -34.34
CA ARG A 7 -21.03 32.61 -32.88
C ARG A 7 -21.21 31.12 -32.53
N ARG A 8 -21.63 30.29 -33.48
CA ARG A 8 -21.80 28.84 -33.33
C ARG A 8 -20.46 28.09 -33.30
N ARG A 9 -19.40 28.64 -33.88
CA ARG A 9 -18.06 28.00 -33.91
C ARG A 9 -17.30 28.22 -32.59
N GLU A 10 -17.37 29.43 -32.01
CA GLU A 10 -16.82 29.74 -30.68
C GLU A 10 -17.47 28.92 -29.55
N LYS A 11 -18.75 28.56 -29.69
CA LYS A 11 -19.44 27.72 -28.69
C LYS A 11 -19.02 26.25 -28.72
N ARG A 12 -18.40 25.79 -29.82
CA ARG A 12 -17.94 24.40 -29.99
C ARG A 12 -16.48 24.21 -29.57
N GLU A 13 -15.67 25.27 -29.52
CA GLU A 13 -14.30 25.25 -28.98
C GLU A 13 -14.24 25.35 -27.45
N ARG A 14 -15.30 25.81 -26.78
CA ARG A 14 -15.43 25.73 -25.31
C ARG A 14 -15.63 24.31 -24.76
N ARG A 15 -15.43 23.27 -25.56
CA ARG A 15 -15.81 21.87 -25.25
C ARG A 15 -14.67 20.94 -24.86
N SER A 16 -13.52 21.45 -24.42
CA SER A 16 -12.43 20.59 -23.92
C SER A 16 -11.63 21.20 -22.77
N ALA A 17 -12.19 22.12 -21.99
CA ALA A 17 -11.62 22.40 -20.68
C ALA A 17 -11.97 21.22 -19.75
N PRO A 18 -11.00 20.56 -19.12
CA PRO A 18 -11.28 19.50 -18.16
C PRO A 18 -12.22 20.04 -17.08
N ALA A 19 -13.26 19.27 -16.74
CA ALA A 19 -14.35 19.69 -15.84
C ALA A 19 -13.87 20.03 -14.42
N SER A 20 -12.62 19.67 -14.08
CA SER A 20 -11.94 19.97 -12.82
C SER A 20 -10.44 20.10 -13.07
N PRO A 21 -9.71 20.98 -12.35
CA PRO A 21 -8.25 21.03 -12.38
C PRO A 21 -7.59 19.67 -12.12
N LEU A 22 -8.21 18.80 -11.30
CA LEU A 22 -7.69 17.44 -11.04
C LEU A 22 -7.68 16.56 -12.30
N ALA A 23 -8.72 16.68 -13.13
CA ALA A 23 -8.82 15.95 -14.39
C ALA A 23 -7.92 16.52 -15.49
N ALA A 24 -7.35 17.72 -15.28
CA ALA A 24 -6.42 18.36 -16.20
C ALA A 24 -4.98 17.81 -16.06
N ILE A 25 -4.67 17.22 -14.91
CA ILE A 25 -3.34 16.67 -14.63
C ILE A 25 -3.13 15.48 -15.58
N PRO A 26 -2.04 15.42 -16.36
CA PRO A 26 -1.73 14.23 -17.15
C PRO A 26 -1.33 13.06 -16.24
N TRP A 27 -1.63 11.84 -16.65
CA TRP A 27 -1.03 10.66 -16.03
C TRP A 27 0.44 10.59 -16.44
N LEU A 28 1.34 10.49 -15.48
CA LEU A 28 2.78 10.47 -15.71
C LEU A 28 3.42 9.33 -14.94
N THR A 29 4.31 8.60 -15.59
CA THR A 29 5.28 7.76 -14.90
C THR A 29 6.37 8.68 -14.34
N VAL A 30 6.29 8.99 -13.04
CA VAL A 30 7.22 9.93 -12.41
C VAL A 30 8.53 9.23 -12.09
N LYS A 31 9.64 9.77 -12.60
CA LYS A 31 11.01 9.33 -12.27
C LYS A 31 11.78 10.48 -11.65
N ASN A 32 12.44 10.23 -10.52
CA ASN A 32 13.39 11.18 -9.95
C ASN A 32 14.69 11.16 -10.75
N SER A 33 15.02 12.28 -11.39
CA SER A 33 16.26 12.44 -12.14
C SER A 33 17.46 12.84 -11.27
N MET A 34 17.21 13.27 -10.03
CA MET A 34 18.25 13.64 -9.09
C MET A 34 18.69 12.42 -8.27
N PRO A 35 19.99 12.31 -7.92
CA PRO A 35 20.42 11.29 -6.97
C PRO A 35 19.72 11.50 -5.61
N PRO A 36 19.51 10.43 -4.83
CA PRO A 36 19.03 10.56 -3.46
C PRO A 36 19.89 11.51 -2.65
N LEU A 37 19.25 12.30 -1.79
CA LEU A 37 19.98 13.21 -0.90
C LEU A 37 20.68 12.42 0.20
N ALA A 38 21.98 12.18 0.04
CA ALA A 38 22.81 11.53 1.05
C ALA A 38 23.04 12.46 2.24
N ARG A 39 22.39 12.14 3.38
CA ARG A 39 22.60 12.85 4.66
C ARG A 39 23.68 12.23 5.54
N LEU A 40 23.97 10.96 5.30
CA LEU A 40 25.01 10.19 5.97
C LEU A 40 26.09 9.84 4.93
N ASP A 41 27.34 9.79 5.39
CA ASP A 41 28.43 9.17 4.64
C ASP A 41 28.39 7.64 4.76
N GLU A 42 29.32 6.97 4.10
CA GLU A 42 29.41 5.50 4.09
C GLU A 42 29.61 4.93 5.51
N GLU A 43 30.44 5.59 6.32
CA GLU A 43 30.68 5.17 7.70
C GLU A 43 29.41 5.29 8.55
N GLY A 44 28.67 6.39 8.42
CA GLY A 44 27.40 6.61 9.09
C GLY A 44 26.33 5.59 8.67
N LEU A 45 26.27 5.24 7.38
CA LEU A 45 25.37 4.21 6.87
C LEU A 45 25.71 2.84 7.46
N GLN A 46 26.99 2.46 7.45
CA GLN A 46 27.43 1.18 8.00
C GLN A 46 27.13 1.08 9.51
N LYS A 47 27.31 2.17 10.27
CA LYS A 47 26.96 2.19 11.70
C LYS A 47 25.49 1.87 11.96
N ILE A 48 24.58 2.43 11.16
CA ILE A 48 23.14 2.13 11.28
C ILE A 48 22.85 0.68 10.88
N HIS A 49 23.49 0.19 9.81
CA HIS A 49 23.35 -1.17 9.36
C HIS A 49 23.80 -2.18 10.44
N GLU A 50 25.00 -2.02 10.98
CA GLU A 50 25.54 -2.88 12.04
C GLU A 50 24.68 -2.82 13.30
N ALA A 51 24.25 -1.63 13.73
CA ALA A 51 23.34 -1.50 14.87
C ALA A 51 22.01 -2.25 14.64
N SER A 52 21.47 -2.20 13.42
CA SER A 52 20.26 -2.93 13.06
C SER A 52 20.47 -4.45 13.14
N MET A 53 21.62 -4.95 12.69
CA MET A 53 21.97 -6.37 12.79
C MET A 53 22.14 -6.81 14.24
N THR A 54 22.86 -6.04 15.06
CA THR A 54 23.01 -6.30 16.50
C THR A 54 21.65 -6.37 17.20
N ILE A 55 20.70 -5.50 16.86
CA ILE A 55 19.33 -5.56 17.41
C ILE A 55 18.68 -6.90 17.07
N LEU A 56 18.73 -7.35 15.81
CA LEU A 56 18.09 -8.61 15.40
C LEU A 56 18.77 -9.85 15.99
N GLU A 57 20.09 -9.81 16.17
CA GLU A 57 20.89 -10.93 16.68
C GLU A 57 20.87 -11.06 18.21
N GLU A 58 20.96 -9.94 18.93
CA GLU A 58 21.14 -9.93 20.39
C GLU A 58 19.85 -9.61 21.15
N ILE A 59 19.03 -8.70 20.64
CA ILE A 59 17.77 -8.29 21.29
C ILE A 59 16.61 -9.14 20.79
N GLY A 60 16.54 -9.36 19.48
CA GLY A 60 15.49 -10.12 18.81
C GLY A 60 14.22 -9.30 18.59
N MET A 61 13.26 -9.93 17.90
CA MET A 61 11.97 -9.35 17.56
C MET A 61 10.85 -10.32 17.89
N ALA A 62 9.73 -9.80 18.41
CA ALA A 62 8.58 -10.61 18.77
C ALA A 62 7.69 -10.89 17.55
N PHE A 63 7.29 -12.15 17.36
CA PHE A 63 6.37 -12.60 16.32
C PHE A 63 5.23 -13.38 16.97
N MET A 64 4.08 -12.73 17.15
CA MET A 64 2.96 -13.29 17.90
C MET A 64 2.12 -14.29 17.08
N ASP A 65 2.74 -15.26 16.43
CA ASP A 65 2.06 -16.22 15.56
C ASP A 65 2.86 -17.53 15.44
N ASP A 66 2.24 -18.67 15.76
CA ASP A 66 2.94 -19.96 15.82
C ASP A 66 3.49 -20.39 14.47
N GLU A 67 2.78 -20.12 13.37
CA GLU A 67 3.20 -20.47 12.02
C GLU A 67 4.42 -19.64 11.59
N ALA A 68 4.45 -18.34 11.93
CA ALA A 68 5.65 -17.53 11.70
C ALA A 68 6.84 -18.00 12.53
N LEU A 69 6.63 -18.39 13.80
CA LEU A 69 7.68 -18.96 14.65
C LEU A 69 8.22 -20.28 14.07
N ASP A 70 7.35 -21.12 13.52
CA ASP A 70 7.74 -22.35 12.81
C ASP A 70 8.61 -22.04 11.60
N MET A 71 8.21 -21.09 10.77
CA MET A 71 8.97 -20.68 9.59
C MET A 71 10.36 -20.14 9.95
N TRP A 72 10.47 -19.34 11.02
CA TRP A 72 11.75 -18.85 11.51
C TRP A 72 12.65 -19.98 12.03
N ALA A 73 12.10 -20.90 12.82
CA ALA A 73 12.84 -22.06 13.31
C ALA A 73 13.32 -22.94 12.15
N GLN A 74 12.48 -23.13 11.12
CA GLN A 74 12.83 -23.91 9.93
C GLN A 74 13.91 -23.22 9.08
N ALA A 75 13.93 -21.90 9.04
CA ALA A 75 15.01 -21.12 8.43
C ALA A 75 16.32 -21.17 9.24
N GLY A 76 16.29 -21.69 10.48
CA GLY A 76 17.45 -21.85 11.35
C GLY A 76 17.61 -20.75 12.41
N ALA A 77 16.64 -19.84 12.54
CA ALA A 77 16.69 -18.79 13.55
C ALA A 77 16.50 -19.37 14.95
N LYS A 78 17.05 -18.70 15.97
CA LYS A 78 16.81 -19.07 17.36
C LYS A 78 15.43 -18.54 17.76
N VAL A 79 14.57 -19.42 18.26
CA VAL A 79 13.19 -19.08 18.61
C VAL A 79 12.90 -19.43 20.07
N ASP A 80 12.44 -18.46 20.85
CA ASP A 80 11.80 -18.68 22.15
C ASP A 80 10.29 -18.62 21.97
N ARG A 81 9.64 -19.79 21.90
CA ARG A 81 8.18 -19.89 21.71
C ARG A 81 7.39 -19.39 22.89
N SER A 82 7.92 -19.50 24.11
CA SER A 82 7.21 -19.06 25.32
C SER A 82 7.08 -17.54 25.36
N ARG A 83 8.10 -16.84 24.88
CA ARG A 83 8.15 -15.37 24.78
C ARG A 83 7.75 -14.86 23.40
N GLN A 84 7.59 -15.77 22.44
CA GLN A 84 7.35 -15.48 21.01
C GLN A 84 8.43 -14.55 20.42
N VAL A 85 9.69 -14.73 20.82
CA VAL A 85 10.83 -13.91 20.35
C VAL A 85 11.71 -14.72 19.41
N VAL A 86 12.13 -14.08 18.33
CA VAL A 86 13.04 -14.63 17.32
C VAL A 86 14.33 -13.81 17.31
N TRP A 87 15.46 -14.50 17.30
CA TRP A 87 16.78 -13.93 17.03
C TRP A 87 17.29 -14.53 15.72
N ALA A 88 17.57 -13.67 14.75
CA ALA A 88 18.02 -14.06 13.42
C ALA A 88 19.45 -13.59 13.20
N ASP A 89 20.29 -14.49 12.69
CA ASP A 89 21.66 -14.19 12.30
C ASP A 89 21.69 -13.20 11.11
N ARG A 90 22.65 -12.28 11.07
CA ARG A 90 22.75 -11.27 10.00
C ARG A 90 22.87 -11.88 8.60
N HIS A 91 23.58 -12.99 8.43
CA HIS A 91 23.74 -13.62 7.12
C HIS A 91 22.40 -14.18 6.65
N MET A 92 21.66 -14.82 7.55
CA MET A 92 20.28 -15.26 7.26
C MET A 92 19.38 -14.10 6.87
N VAL A 93 19.41 -12.99 7.61
CA VAL A 93 18.60 -11.80 7.28
C VAL A 93 18.97 -11.26 5.91
N LEU A 94 20.26 -11.12 5.62
CA LEU A 94 20.75 -10.62 4.34
C LEU A 94 20.40 -11.56 3.18
N ASP A 95 20.51 -12.87 3.37
CA ASP A 95 20.15 -13.88 2.37
C ASP A 95 18.64 -13.89 2.07
N LEU A 96 17.79 -13.67 3.07
CA LEU A 96 16.33 -13.53 2.88
C LEU A 96 15.98 -12.22 2.17
N VAL A 97 16.61 -11.10 2.55
CA VAL A 97 16.40 -9.80 1.90
C VAL A 97 16.87 -9.82 0.45
N ALA A 98 17.97 -10.50 0.15
CA ALA A 98 18.51 -10.63 -1.21
C ALA A 98 17.58 -11.37 -2.19
N GLN A 99 16.61 -12.14 -1.68
CA GLN A 99 15.60 -12.81 -2.51
C GLN A 99 14.46 -11.87 -2.94
N ALA A 100 14.31 -10.71 -2.30
CA ALA A 100 13.28 -9.75 -2.67
C ALA A 100 13.61 -9.10 -4.02
N PRO A 101 12.63 -8.96 -4.94
CA PRO A 101 12.88 -8.28 -6.21
C PRO A 101 13.17 -6.79 -5.96
N SER A 102 14.22 -6.26 -6.60
CA SER A 102 14.57 -4.83 -6.54
C SER A 102 13.57 -3.95 -7.30
N GLU A 103 12.79 -4.55 -8.20
CA GLU A 103 11.80 -3.89 -9.02
C GLU A 103 10.71 -4.85 -9.48
N PHE A 104 9.50 -4.34 -9.68
CA PHE A 104 8.39 -5.12 -10.23
C PHE A 104 7.32 -4.22 -10.84
N THR A 105 6.49 -4.82 -11.70
CA THR A 105 5.29 -4.19 -12.27
C THR A 105 4.09 -4.50 -11.39
N TRP A 106 3.41 -3.46 -10.89
CA TRP A 106 2.14 -3.61 -10.17
C TRP A 106 1.00 -3.34 -11.13
N ARG A 107 0.35 -4.42 -11.55
CA ARG A 107 -0.68 -4.44 -12.59
C ARG A 107 -1.99 -3.84 -12.09
N ALA A 108 -2.48 -2.83 -12.79
CA ALA A 108 -3.78 -2.24 -12.55
C ALA A 108 -4.84 -2.87 -13.47
N ARG A 109 -6.13 -2.68 -13.13
CA ARG A 109 -7.25 -3.22 -13.93
C ARG A 109 -7.28 -2.60 -15.32
N ASN A 110 -6.98 -1.31 -15.42
CA ASN A 110 -6.69 -0.66 -16.68
C ASN A 110 -5.17 -0.72 -16.91
N PRO A 111 -4.68 -1.39 -17.98
CA PRO A 111 -3.26 -1.47 -18.28
C PRO A 111 -2.55 -0.11 -18.42
N GLU A 112 -3.28 0.95 -18.82
CA GLU A 112 -2.73 2.32 -18.89
C GLU A 112 -2.42 2.92 -17.51
N ARG A 113 -2.91 2.29 -16.43
CA ARG A 113 -2.73 2.70 -15.03
C ARG A 113 -1.79 1.77 -14.25
N THR A 114 -1.20 0.78 -14.90
CA THR A 114 -0.16 -0.08 -14.33
C THR A 114 1.03 0.78 -13.92
N ILE A 115 1.60 0.48 -12.75
CA ILE A 115 2.74 1.22 -12.20
C ILE A 115 3.96 0.33 -12.06
N PHE A 116 5.13 0.97 -11.97
CA PHE A 116 6.39 0.30 -11.74
C PHE A 116 6.93 0.69 -10.37
N ILE A 117 7.36 -0.30 -9.60
CA ILE A 117 7.96 -0.12 -8.27
C ILE A 117 9.46 -0.42 -8.37
N GLY A 118 10.29 0.43 -7.76
CA GLY A 118 11.74 0.30 -7.76
C GLY A 118 12.45 1.35 -8.61
N GLN A 119 13.79 1.27 -8.63
CA GLN A 119 14.67 2.27 -9.23
C GLN A 119 14.37 3.69 -8.69
N ASN A 120 14.24 4.67 -9.58
CA ASN A 120 13.89 6.05 -9.23
C ASN A 120 12.41 6.39 -9.50
N HIS A 121 11.53 5.39 -9.63
CA HIS A 121 10.11 5.66 -9.85
C HIS A 121 9.46 6.18 -8.57
N ILE A 122 8.62 7.20 -8.70
CA ILE A 122 7.83 7.76 -7.59
C ILE A 122 6.36 7.49 -7.85
N ASN A 123 5.74 6.75 -6.93
CA ASN A 123 4.32 6.44 -6.98
C ASN A 123 3.60 7.09 -5.79
N PHE A 124 2.77 8.10 -6.06
CA PHE A 124 1.93 8.72 -5.04
C PHE A 124 0.68 7.88 -4.74
N ALA A 125 0.43 7.69 -3.46
CA ALA A 125 -0.77 7.07 -2.90
C ALA A 125 -1.45 8.04 -1.92
N PRO A 126 -2.77 7.96 -1.74
CA PRO A 126 -3.47 8.71 -0.69
C PRO A 126 -3.12 8.15 0.70
N ASN A 127 -3.43 8.91 1.75
CA ASN A 127 -3.29 8.43 3.12
C ASN A 127 -4.23 7.23 3.41
N GLY A 128 -3.81 6.38 4.35
CA GLY A 128 -4.60 5.25 4.88
C GLY A 128 -4.93 5.42 6.37
N GLY A 129 -5.89 4.63 6.87
CA GLY A 129 -6.18 4.50 8.29
C GLY A 129 -7.01 5.64 8.92
N VAL A 130 -7.59 6.53 8.13
CA VAL A 130 -8.27 7.72 8.66
C VAL A 130 -9.68 7.42 9.17
N VAL A 131 -10.00 7.86 10.38
CA VAL A 131 -11.27 7.58 11.07
C VAL A 131 -12.27 8.75 11.05
N PHE A 132 -11.78 9.98 10.90
CA PHE A 132 -12.60 11.19 10.90
C PHE A 132 -12.48 11.91 9.56
N VAL A 133 -13.59 12.45 9.09
CA VAL A 133 -13.65 13.38 7.96
C VAL A 133 -13.90 14.79 8.46
N HIS A 134 -13.49 15.76 7.66
CA HIS A 134 -13.78 17.17 7.89
C HIS A 134 -14.30 17.81 6.60
N ASP A 135 -15.45 18.46 6.67
CA ASP A 135 -16.05 19.21 5.56
C ASP A 135 -16.57 20.57 6.03
N LEU A 136 -16.91 21.46 5.08
CA LEU A 136 -17.34 22.82 5.37
C LEU A 136 -18.76 22.91 5.96
N ASP A 137 -19.58 21.88 5.76
CA ASP A 137 -20.99 21.89 6.11
C ASP A 137 -21.22 21.35 7.54
N TYR A 138 -20.47 20.34 7.94
CA TYR A 138 -20.66 19.56 9.17
C TYR A 138 -19.40 19.50 10.05
N GLY A 139 -18.28 20.08 9.63
CA GLY A 139 -17.04 20.06 10.39
C GLY A 139 -16.47 18.65 10.55
N ARG A 140 -15.79 18.38 11.69
CA ARG A 140 -15.15 17.09 11.95
C ARG A 140 -16.16 16.06 12.48
N ARG A 141 -16.29 14.92 11.81
CA ARG A 141 -17.22 13.84 12.17
C ARG A 141 -16.65 12.46 11.83
N PRO A 142 -17.15 11.36 12.43
CA PRO A 142 -16.81 10.01 12.00
C PRO A 142 -17.10 9.80 10.51
N GLY A 143 -16.21 9.06 9.84
CA GLY A 143 -16.37 8.73 8.42
C GLY A 143 -17.51 7.75 8.15
N LEU A 144 -18.14 7.88 6.98
CA LEU A 144 -19.18 6.99 6.48
C LEU A 144 -18.77 6.39 5.13
N MET A 145 -19.49 5.36 4.66
CA MET A 145 -19.22 4.72 3.37
C MET A 145 -19.37 5.70 2.20
N LYS A 146 -20.29 6.67 2.32
CA LYS A 146 -20.42 7.78 1.36
C LYS A 146 -19.12 8.59 1.25
N ASP A 147 -18.44 8.84 2.37
CA ASP A 147 -17.19 9.59 2.38
C ASP A 147 -16.06 8.77 1.75
N TYR A 148 -15.96 7.46 2.07
CA TYR A 148 -15.02 6.56 1.42
C TYR A 148 -15.16 6.59 -0.12
N ILE A 149 -16.39 6.48 -0.62
CA ILE A 149 -16.71 6.56 -2.05
C ILE A 149 -16.33 7.93 -2.64
N ASN A 150 -16.55 9.02 -1.91
CA ASN A 150 -16.18 10.36 -2.37
C ASN A 150 -14.66 10.52 -2.49
N PHE A 151 -13.90 10.08 -1.49
CA PHE A 151 -12.43 10.08 -1.56
C PHE A 151 -11.93 9.19 -2.68
N LEU A 152 -12.52 8.02 -2.88
CA LEU A 152 -12.15 7.12 -3.95
C LEU A 152 -12.38 7.75 -5.35
N LYS A 153 -13.48 8.50 -5.53
CA LYS A 153 -13.71 9.27 -6.77
C LYS A 153 -12.66 10.38 -6.95
N LEU A 154 -12.28 11.07 -5.89
CA LEU A 154 -11.21 12.08 -5.95
C LEU A 154 -9.86 11.45 -6.32
N VAL A 155 -9.54 10.31 -5.71
CA VAL A 155 -8.38 9.50 -6.04
C VAL A 155 -8.41 9.11 -7.52
N GLN A 156 -9.53 8.58 -8.02
CA GLN A 156 -9.69 8.22 -9.43
C GLN A 156 -9.47 9.42 -10.38
N MET A 157 -10.08 10.57 -10.06
CA MET A 157 -10.02 11.77 -10.90
C MET A 157 -8.63 12.42 -10.92
N CYS A 158 -7.83 12.27 -9.86
CA CYS A 158 -6.52 12.90 -9.74
C CYS A 158 -5.43 12.03 -10.38
N ASN A 159 -4.97 12.37 -11.59
CA ASN A 159 -3.92 11.60 -12.27
C ASN A 159 -2.54 11.67 -11.60
N ALA A 160 -2.33 12.56 -10.63
CA ALA A 160 -1.13 12.56 -9.80
C ALA A 160 -1.12 11.46 -8.73
N ILE A 161 -2.27 10.84 -8.43
CA ILE A 161 -2.37 9.72 -7.49
C ILE A 161 -2.44 8.43 -8.29
N HIS A 162 -1.54 7.47 -8.03
CA HIS A 162 -1.41 6.26 -8.84
C HIS A 162 -2.01 5.00 -8.21
N VAL A 163 -2.27 5.04 -6.90
CA VAL A 163 -2.79 3.91 -6.13
C VAL A 163 -4.11 4.31 -5.46
N THR A 164 -5.06 3.38 -5.39
CA THR A 164 -6.39 3.60 -4.80
C THR A 164 -6.35 3.94 -3.30
N GLY A 165 -5.34 3.44 -2.59
CA GLY A 165 -5.26 3.48 -1.12
C GLY A 165 -5.99 2.31 -0.48
N ASP A 166 -5.58 1.93 0.72
CA ASP A 166 -6.15 0.82 1.48
C ASP A 166 -7.49 1.24 2.16
N GLN A 167 -7.40 1.92 3.30
CA GLN A 167 -8.48 2.38 4.13
C GLN A 167 -8.48 3.92 4.14
N LEU A 168 -8.87 4.51 3.00
CA LEU A 168 -9.00 5.96 2.83
C LEU A 168 -9.76 6.62 3.98
N ILE A 169 -10.87 6.01 4.39
CA ILE A 169 -11.73 6.39 5.52
C ILE A 169 -12.31 5.11 6.13
N VAL A 170 -12.49 5.08 7.45
CA VAL A 170 -13.26 4.06 8.16
C VAL A 170 -14.76 4.35 8.04
N PRO A 171 -15.55 3.53 7.31
CA PRO A 171 -17.00 3.74 7.22
C PRO A 171 -17.70 3.16 8.47
N HIS A 172 -17.99 4.03 9.43
CA HIS A 172 -18.59 3.65 10.71
C HIS A 172 -20.05 3.19 10.60
N ASP A 173 -20.73 3.48 9.50
CA ASP A 173 -22.07 3.00 9.13
C ASP A 173 -22.08 1.57 8.55
N VAL A 174 -20.91 0.95 8.35
CA VAL A 174 -20.77 -0.43 7.91
C VAL A 174 -20.28 -1.28 9.07
N GLU A 175 -20.95 -2.41 9.29
CA GLU A 175 -20.57 -3.41 10.28
C GLU A 175 -19.12 -3.87 10.05
N VAL A 176 -18.38 -4.09 11.14
CA VAL A 176 -16.92 -4.27 11.13
C VAL A 176 -16.51 -5.51 10.31
N SER A 177 -17.22 -6.63 10.43
CA SER A 177 -16.95 -7.87 9.72
C SER A 177 -17.17 -7.79 8.20
N PHE A 178 -17.98 -6.84 7.72
CA PHE A 178 -18.21 -6.63 6.27
C PHE A 178 -17.48 -5.40 5.70
N ARG A 179 -16.77 -4.64 6.54
CA ARG A 179 -16.23 -3.34 6.18
C ARG A 179 -15.21 -3.40 5.05
N HIS A 180 -14.28 -4.35 5.10
CA HIS A 180 -13.29 -4.55 4.04
C HIS A 180 -13.96 -4.92 2.73
N LEU A 181 -14.92 -5.86 2.73
CA LEU A 181 -15.65 -6.25 1.51
C LEU A 181 -16.34 -5.07 0.83
N LYS A 182 -16.95 -4.16 1.60
CA LYS A 182 -17.58 -2.94 1.05
C LYS A 182 -16.55 -1.98 0.46
N ARG A 183 -15.40 -1.79 1.12
CA ARG A 183 -14.29 -0.97 0.63
C ARG A 183 -13.68 -1.56 -0.64
N SER A 184 -13.28 -2.83 -0.61
CA SER A 184 -12.76 -3.57 -1.76
C SER A 184 -13.71 -3.52 -2.96
N GLN A 185 -15.00 -3.78 -2.75
CA GLN A 185 -16.01 -3.69 -3.82
C GLN A 185 -16.10 -2.29 -4.42
N ALA A 186 -16.07 -1.24 -3.59
CA ALA A 186 -16.12 0.13 -4.07
C ALA A 186 -14.85 0.48 -4.88
N SER A 187 -13.66 0.14 -4.36
CA SER A 187 -12.36 0.35 -5.01
C SER A 187 -12.30 -0.31 -6.39
N LEU A 188 -12.63 -1.59 -6.47
CA LEU A 188 -12.58 -2.36 -7.71
C LEU A 188 -13.61 -1.87 -8.76
N LYS A 189 -14.77 -1.37 -8.32
CA LYS A 189 -15.82 -0.86 -9.22
C LYS A 189 -15.56 0.57 -9.71
N LEU A 190 -15.08 1.45 -8.83
CA LEU A 190 -15.02 2.90 -9.09
C LEU A 190 -13.64 3.37 -9.54
N CYS A 191 -12.59 2.57 -9.32
CA CYS A 191 -11.24 2.88 -9.75
C CYS A 191 -10.72 1.87 -10.77
N ASP A 192 -9.75 2.32 -11.56
CA ASP A 192 -9.01 1.50 -12.51
C ASP A 192 -7.48 1.56 -12.31
N LYS A 193 -7.05 2.20 -11.22
CA LYS A 193 -5.67 2.36 -10.75
C LYS A 193 -5.17 1.15 -9.96
N ALA A 194 -3.89 1.12 -9.60
CA ALA A 194 -3.31 0.07 -8.76
C ALA A 194 -4.12 -0.08 -7.45
N TYR A 195 -4.46 -1.33 -7.13
CA TYR A 195 -5.44 -1.64 -6.11
C TYR A 195 -4.77 -1.98 -4.77
N MET A 196 -5.24 -1.36 -3.68
CA MET A 196 -4.82 -1.68 -2.33
C MET A 196 -6.00 -2.04 -1.43
N GLU A 197 -5.73 -2.95 -0.49
CA GLU A 197 -6.63 -3.28 0.60
C GLU A 197 -5.81 -3.69 1.82
N ALA A 198 -6.29 -3.30 3.00
CA ALA A 198 -5.58 -3.46 4.25
C ALA A 198 -5.48 -4.94 4.65
N PRO A 199 -4.27 -5.51 4.78
CA PRO A 199 -4.03 -6.93 5.04
C PRO A 199 -4.17 -7.23 6.54
N HIS A 200 -5.41 -7.20 7.04
CA HIS A 200 -5.72 -7.29 8.46
C HIS A 200 -6.10 -8.71 8.90
N GLY A 201 -5.11 -9.53 9.22
CA GLY A 201 -5.31 -10.93 9.62
C GLY A 201 -5.64 -11.82 8.43
N ARG A 202 -5.80 -13.11 8.69
CA ARG A 202 -5.96 -14.13 7.64
C ARG A 202 -7.28 -13.97 6.86
N ILE A 203 -8.40 -13.67 7.53
CA ILE A 203 -9.73 -13.59 6.90
C ILE A 203 -9.84 -12.40 5.95
N ILE A 204 -9.57 -11.18 6.43
CA ILE A 204 -9.70 -9.96 5.62
C ILE A 204 -8.76 -10.00 4.43
N SER A 205 -7.52 -10.47 4.64
CA SER A 205 -6.53 -10.60 3.58
C SER A 205 -6.94 -11.65 2.54
N ALA A 206 -7.47 -12.80 2.97
CA ALA A 206 -7.95 -13.83 2.05
C ALA A 206 -9.13 -13.32 1.22
N ASP A 207 -10.09 -12.65 1.85
CA ASP A 207 -11.22 -12.03 1.14
C ASP A 207 -10.75 -10.99 0.11
N ALA A 208 -9.72 -10.20 0.43
CA ALA A 208 -9.15 -9.23 -0.50
C ALA A 208 -8.50 -9.89 -1.72
N VAL A 209 -7.81 -11.03 -1.52
CA VAL A 209 -7.24 -11.84 -2.61
C VAL A 209 -8.36 -12.44 -3.47
N GLU A 210 -9.41 -13.01 -2.88
CA GLU A 210 -10.54 -13.57 -3.62
C GLU A 210 -11.31 -12.50 -4.41
N MET A 211 -11.49 -11.31 -3.83
CA MET A 211 -12.06 -10.17 -4.53
C MET A 211 -11.18 -9.71 -5.71
N ALA A 212 -9.85 -9.79 -5.58
CA ALA A 212 -8.94 -9.51 -6.68
C ALA A 212 -9.03 -10.58 -7.78
N LYS A 213 -9.12 -11.88 -7.44
CA LYS A 213 -9.29 -12.96 -8.42
C LYS A 213 -10.53 -12.78 -9.29
N ILE A 214 -11.65 -12.38 -8.71
CA ILE A 214 -12.90 -12.11 -9.45
C ILE A 214 -12.69 -11.06 -10.55
N VAL A 215 -11.79 -10.08 -10.33
CA VAL A 215 -11.58 -8.96 -11.25
C VAL A 215 -10.43 -9.20 -12.23
N PHE A 216 -9.37 -9.86 -11.78
CA PHE A 216 -8.11 -9.97 -12.51
C PHE A 216 -7.82 -11.37 -13.06
N GLY A 217 -8.55 -12.40 -12.61
CA GLY A 217 -8.31 -13.81 -12.93
C GLY A 217 -7.69 -14.59 -11.76
N ASP A 218 -7.83 -15.92 -11.80
CA ASP A 218 -7.27 -16.80 -10.76
C ASP A 218 -5.73 -16.92 -10.82
N ASP A 219 -5.12 -16.53 -11.94
CA ASP A 219 -3.68 -16.58 -12.20
C ASP A 219 -2.88 -15.51 -11.43
N ILE A 220 -3.54 -14.60 -10.70
CA ILE A 220 -2.86 -13.53 -9.96
C ILE A 220 -1.87 -14.04 -8.90
N THR A 221 -2.02 -15.28 -8.44
CA THR A 221 -1.11 -15.89 -7.45
C THR A 221 0.12 -16.53 -8.07
N GLU A 222 0.10 -16.76 -9.39
CA GLU A 222 1.19 -17.34 -10.17
C GLU A 222 1.91 -16.30 -11.03
N SER A 223 1.25 -15.17 -11.28
CA SER A 223 1.77 -14.05 -12.05
C SER A 223 2.90 -13.31 -11.32
N ASN A 224 3.94 -12.90 -12.05
CA ASN A 224 4.99 -12.00 -11.56
C ASN A 224 4.56 -10.52 -11.49
N GLU A 225 3.32 -10.21 -11.88
CA GLU A 225 2.76 -8.87 -11.83
C GLU A 225 1.62 -8.80 -10.79
N PRO A 226 1.93 -8.51 -9.51
CA PRO A 226 0.91 -8.43 -8.47
C PRO A 226 -0.15 -7.38 -8.82
N VAL A 227 -1.37 -7.60 -8.32
CA VAL A 227 -2.53 -6.73 -8.60
C VAL A 227 -3.05 -6.05 -7.34
N LEU A 228 -2.75 -6.63 -6.17
CA LEU A 228 -3.15 -6.19 -4.85
C LEU A 228 -1.91 -5.83 -4.03
N GLY A 229 -2.05 -4.84 -3.16
CA GLY A 229 -1.04 -4.49 -2.18
C GLY A 229 -1.64 -4.01 -0.87
N GLY A 230 -0.80 -4.02 0.17
CA GLY A 230 -1.24 -3.69 1.52
C GLY A 230 -0.10 -3.17 2.38
N ILE A 231 -0.45 -2.35 3.36
CA ILE A 231 0.48 -1.83 4.36
C ILE A 231 0.48 -2.78 5.56
N ILE A 232 1.68 -3.17 5.99
CA ILE A 232 1.92 -3.97 7.18
C ILE A 232 2.73 -3.12 8.14
N ASN A 233 2.16 -2.90 9.33
CA ASN A 233 2.86 -2.13 10.36
C ASN A 233 3.53 -3.05 11.36
N ALA A 234 4.79 -2.78 11.69
CA ALA A 234 5.35 -3.30 12.93
C ALA A 234 4.72 -2.57 14.11
N SER A 235 4.33 -3.33 15.13
CA SER A 235 3.85 -2.83 16.41
C SER A 235 5.04 -2.43 17.28
N SER A 236 5.70 -1.31 16.94
CA SER A 236 6.94 -0.85 17.57
C SER A 236 6.82 -0.67 19.09
N PRO A 237 7.88 -0.97 19.86
CA PRO A 237 9.19 -1.46 19.40
C PRO A 237 9.23 -2.98 19.14
N LEU A 238 9.91 -3.39 18.06
CA LEU A 238 10.38 -4.75 17.76
C LEU A 238 9.32 -5.87 17.91
N ARG A 239 8.14 -5.69 17.31
CA ARG A 239 7.09 -6.69 17.35
C ARG A 239 6.19 -6.68 16.13
N TYR A 240 5.75 -7.86 15.71
CA TYR A 240 4.58 -8.06 14.86
C TYR A 240 3.51 -8.85 15.62
N ASP A 241 2.28 -8.32 15.61
CA ASP A 241 1.11 -9.02 16.13
C ASP A 241 0.55 -10.05 15.14
N ASP A 242 -0.27 -10.96 15.66
CA ASP A 242 -0.93 -12.05 14.93
C ASP A 242 -1.73 -11.55 13.72
N ARG A 243 -2.36 -10.37 13.85
CA ARG A 243 -3.17 -9.76 12.81
C ARG A 243 -2.29 -9.30 11.64
N MET A 244 -1.20 -8.60 11.89
CA MET A 244 -0.27 -8.20 10.83
C MET A 244 0.42 -9.41 10.21
N ILE A 245 0.86 -10.38 11.01
CA ILE A 245 1.48 -11.61 10.50
C ILE A 245 0.51 -12.39 9.60
N GLY A 246 -0.75 -12.52 10.01
CA GLY A 246 -1.77 -13.16 9.16
C GLY A 246 -1.92 -12.47 7.80
N GLY A 247 -1.77 -11.14 7.76
CA GLY A 247 -1.73 -10.37 6.52
C GLY A 247 -0.49 -10.64 5.68
N ILE A 248 0.70 -10.60 6.30
CA ILE A 248 1.99 -10.92 5.67
C ILE A 248 1.92 -12.29 4.99
N LEU A 249 1.56 -13.34 5.75
CA LEU A 249 1.54 -14.71 5.26
C LEU A 249 0.55 -14.88 4.10
N THR A 250 -0.63 -14.26 4.19
CA THR A 250 -1.68 -14.40 3.17
C THR A 250 -1.27 -13.72 1.86
N TYR A 251 -0.80 -12.47 1.90
CA TYR A 251 -0.41 -11.74 0.69
C TYR A 251 0.90 -12.26 0.09
N ALA A 252 1.89 -12.62 0.92
CA ALA A 252 3.15 -13.19 0.44
C ALA A 252 2.92 -14.51 -0.32
N ARG A 253 2.08 -15.41 0.23
CA ARG A 253 1.70 -16.67 -0.44
C ARG A 253 0.93 -16.45 -1.74
N ALA A 254 0.15 -15.37 -1.80
CA ALA A 254 -0.60 -14.99 -2.99
C ALA A 254 0.24 -14.18 -3.99
N ASN A 255 1.55 -14.00 -3.77
CA ASN A 255 2.43 -13.15 -4.58
C ASN A 255 1.93 -11.70 -4.73
N GLN A 256 1.40 -11.11 -3.66
CA GLN A 256 0.87 -9.74 -3.63
C GLN A 256 1.80 -8.78 -2.87
N VAL A 257 1.65 -7.47 -3.11
CA VAL A 257 2.59 -6.45 -2.60
C VAL A 257 2.43 -6.26 -1.09
N LEU A 258 3.54 -6.32 -0.37
CA LEU A 258 3.63 -6.00 1.05
C LEU A 258 4.49 -4.75 1.25
N ILE A 259 3.90 -3.71 1.84
CA ILE A 259 4.60 -2.48 2.23
C ILE A 259 4.86 -2.57 3.73
N ILE A 260 6.06 -3.02 4.11
CA ILE A 260 6.46 -3.23 5.51
C ILE A 260 6.93 -1.91 6.12
N THR A 261 6.20 -1.36 7.09
CA THR A 261 6.47 -0.04 7.68
C THR A 261 6.55 -0.11 9.21
N PRO A 262 7.69 0.27 9.83
CA PRO A 262 7.69 0.51 11.27
C PRO A 262 6.92 1.80 11.59
N PHE A 263 6.04 1.76 12.60
CA PHE A 263 5.38 2.95 13.13
C PHE A 263 6.14 3.44 14.37
N ILE A 264 6.98 4.46 14.21
CA ILE A 264 7.92 4.93 15.24
C ILE A 264 7.60 6.38 15.62
N LEU A 265 7.55 6.65 16.92
CA LEU A 265 7.50 8.00 17.47
C LEU A 265 8.72 8.19 18.38
N ALA A 266 9.67 9.01 17.93
CA ALA A 266 10.91 9.25 18.66
C ALA A 266 10.62 9.68 20.12
N GLY A 267 11.11 8.88 21.08
CA GLY A 267 10.87 9.08 22.51
C GLY A 267 9.65 8.35 23.08
N ALA A 268 8.91 7.56 22.30
CA ALA A 268 7.75 6.81 22.76
C ALA A 268 7.72 5.34 22.28
N MET A 269 7.81 5.08 20.97
CA MET A 269 7.64 3.76 20.35
C MET A 269 8.62 3.53 19.22
#